data_AF-A0A2T0JZH3-F1
#
_entry.id   AF-A0A2T0JZH3-F1
#
_cell.length_a   1.000
_cell.length_b   1.000
_cell.length_c   1.000
_cell.angle_alpha   90.00
_cell.angle_beta   90.00
_cell.angle_gamma   90.00
#
_symmetry.space_group_name_H-M   'P 1'
#
loop_
_entity.id
_entity.type
_entity.pdbx_description
1 polymer ?
#
loop_
_entity_poly.entity_id
_entity_poly.type
_entity_poly.pdbx_seq_one_letter_code
_entity_poly.pdbx_strand_id
1 'polypeptide(L)' 'MGYAGWLAAMLGGRTTDFYRDLRWPEWVRQVEACRLDQAISVLPPLWTREGKDISAASRRPVPMSEAMSLIGVTQDARRP' A
#
# COMPACT_ATOMS: atom_id res chain seq x y z
N MET A 1 4.54 20.70 -16.84
CA MET A 1 3.14 20.64 -16.39
C MET A 1 2.98 21.65 -15.25
N GLY A 2 2.05 22.59 -15.34
CA GLY A 2 1.79 23.54 -14.25
C GLY A 2 0.95 22.90 -13.12
N TYR A 3 0.85 23.57 -11.97
CA TYR A 3 0.10 23.09 -10.80
C TYR A 3 -1.34 22.69 -11.14
N ALA A 4 -2.06 23.51 -11.89
CA ALA A 4 -3.44 23.21 -12.30
C ALA A 4 -3.54 21.93 -13.13
N GLY A 5 -2.60 21.71 -14.05
CA GLY A 5 -2.53 20.48 -14.83
C GLY A 5 -2.21 19.26 -13.97
N TRP A 6 -1.29 19.40 -13.01
CA TRP A 6 -0.99 18.34 -12.04
C TRP A 6 -2.23 17.98 -11.21
N LEU A 7 -2.96 18.98 -10.69
CA LEU A 7 -4.14 18.78 -9.85
C LEU A 7 -5.28 18.10 -10.64
N ALA A 8 -5.58 18.60 -11.84
CA ALA A 8 -6.57 18.00 -12.72
C ALA A 8 -6.24 16.52 -13.00
N ALA A 9 -4.96 16.20 -13.16
CA ALA A 9 -4.54 14.85 -13.43
C ALA A 9 -4.60 13.94 -12.18
N MET A 10 -4.24 14.44 -10.99
CA MET A 10 -4.40 13.70 -9.73
C MET A 10 -5.87 13.38 -9.42
N LEU A 11 -6.76 14.36 -9.62
CA LEU A 11 -8.21 14.19 -9.46
C LEU A 11 -8.82 13.33 -10.58
N GLY A 12 -8.23 13.36 -11.78
CA GLY A 12 -8.65 12.58 -12.94
C GLY A 12 -8.22 11.11 -12.93
N GLY A 13 -7.78 10.58 -11.79
CA GLY A 13 -7.47 9.15 -11.64
C GLY A 13 -6.01 8.76 -11.84
N ARG A 14 -5.07 9.71 -11.99
CA ARG A 14 -3.64 9.35 -12.05
C ARG A 14 -3.16 8.58 -10.83
N THR A 15 -3.76 8.80 -9.66
CA THR A 15 -3.47 8.02 -8.45
C THR A 15 -3.92 6.56 -8.59
N THR A 16 -5.04 6.32 -9.24
CA THR A 16 -5.54 4.97 -9.53
C THR A 16 -4.60 4.22 -10.47
N ASP A 17 -4.13 4.87 -11.53
CA ASP A 17 -3.20 4.24 -12.46
C ASP A 17 -1.82 4.02 -11.83
N PHE A 18 -1.33 4.99 -11.07
CA PHE A 18 -0.02 4.90 -10.42
C PHE A 18 0.04 3.74 -9.40
N TYR A 19 -1.03 3.51 -8.64
CA TYR A 19 -1.08 2.44 -7.63
C TYR A 19 -1.67 1.12 -8.15
N ARG A 20 -1.90 0.99 -9.46
CA ARG A 20 -2.54 -0.18 -10.07
C ARG A 20 -1.90 -1.50 -9.62
N ASP A 21 -0.57 -1.57 -9.68
CA ASP A 21 0.18 -2.80 -9.41
C ASP A 21 0.27 -3.13 -7.91
N LEU A 22 -0.14 -2.19 -7.03
CA LEU A 22 -0.25 -2.42 -5.59
C LEU A 22 -1.68 -2.77 -5.15
N ARG A 23 -2.62 -2.87 -6.09
CA ARG A 23 -4.02 -3.23 -5.83
C ARG A 23 -4.28 -4.66 -6.25
N TRP A 24 -5.26 -5.29 -5.60
CA TRP A 24 -5.67 -6.65 -5.86
C TRP A 24 -7.19 -6.73 -6.09
N PRO A 25 -7.72 -7.82 -6.66
CA PRO A 25 -9.16 -7.99 -6.75
C PRO A 25 -9.82 -7.81 -5.37
N GLU A 26 -10.88 -7.01 -5.29
CA GLU A 26 -11.62 -6.76 -4.05
C GLU A 26 -10.88 -5.93 -2.98
N TRP A 27 -9.77 -5.25 -3.34
CA TRP A 27 -9.03 -4.41 -2.39
C TRP A 27 -9.89 -3.33 -1.74
N VAL A 28 -10.84 -2.73 -2.47
CA VAL A 28 -11.73 -1.67 -1.95
C VAL A 28 -12.54 -2.20 -0.78
N ARG A 29 -13.27 -3.32 -0.94
CA ARG A 29 -14.07 -3.91 0.13
C ARG A 29 -13.22 -4.31 1.34
N GLN A 30 -12.00 -4.80 1.12
CA GLN A 30 -11.10 -5.16 2.23
C GLN A 30 -10.61 -3.92 3.00
N VAL A 31 -10.35 -2.82 2.31
CA VAL A 31 -9.99 -1.54 2.94
C VAL A 31 -11.20 -0.93 3.66
N GLU A 32 -12.40 -0.98 3.07
CA GLU A 32 -13.64 -0.50 3.70
C GLU A 32 -13.97 -1.25 5.00
N ALA A 33 -13.65 -2.55 5.06
CA ALA A 33 -13.82 -3.35 6.27
C ALA A 33 -12.75 -3.07 7.35
N CYS A 34 -11.65 -2.39 6.98
CA CYS A 34 -10.56 -2.07 7.89
C CYS A 34 -10.97 -0.88 8.78
N ARG A 35 -10.73 -1.01 10.09
CA ARG A 35 -10.93 0.12 11.01
C ARG A 35 -9.86 1.19 10.78
N LEU A 36 -10.15 2.43 11.15
CA LEU A 36 -9.22 3.56 11.00
C LEU A 36 -7.93 3.40 11.85
N ASP A 37 -7.96 2.55 12.88
CA ASP A 37 -6.81 2.19 13.72
C ASP A 37 -6.05 0.95 13.22
N GLN A 38 -6.38 0.48 12.01
CA GLN A 38 -5.77 -0.70 11.39
C GLN A 38 -5.11 -0.37 10.04
N ALA A 39 -4.16 -1.22 9.65
CA ALA A 39 -3.53 -1.23 8.35
C ALA A 39 -3.56 -2.65 7.76
N ILE A 40 -3.50 -2.78 6.44
CA ILE A 40 -3.38 -4.08 5.78
C ILE A 40 -1.90 -4.44 5.67
N SER A 41 -1.48 -5.47 6.40
CA SER A 41 -0.15 -6.07 6.27
C SER A 41 -0.15 -7.07 5.12
N VAL A 42 0.91 -7.07 4.31
CA VAL A 42 1.10 -7.95 3.15
C VAL A 42 2.38 -8.76 3.32
N LEU A 43 2.28 -10.09 3.20
CA LEU A 43 3.39 -11.02 3.32
C LEU A 43 3.42 -11.98 2.11
N PRO A 44 4.54 -12.09 1.39
CA PRO A 44 5.78 -11.31 1.55
C PRO A 44 5.62 -9.81 1.21
N PRO A 45 6.49 -8.92 1.73
CA PRO A 45 6.34 -7.48 1.52
C PRO A 45 6.43 -7.05 0.05
N LEU A 46 5.63 -6.05 -0.35
CA LEU A 46 5.46 -5.62 -1.74
C LEU A 46 6.76 -5.18 -2.46
N TRP A 47 7.80 -4.83 -1.72
CA TRP A 47 9.11 -4.43 -2.26
C TRP A 47 10.07 -5.60 -2.49
N THR A 48 9.76 -6.82 -2.03
CA THR A 48 10.57 -8.01 -2.35
C THR A 48 10.22 -8.56 -3.72
N ARG A 49 11.04 -9.46 -4.25
CA ARG A 49 10.78 -10.11 -5.54
C ARG A 49 9.51 -10.96 -5.49
N GLU A 50 9.29 -11.65 -4.38
CA GLU A 50 8.16 -12.54 -4.12
C GLU A 50 6.88 -11.75 -3.88
N GLY A 51 6.96 -10.59 -3.21
CA GLY A 51 5.80 -9.75 -2.89
C GLY A 51 5.24 -8.95 -4.06
N LYS A 52 5.88 -8.99 -5.23
CA LYS A 52 5.35 -8.38 -6.47
C LYS A 52 4.09 -9.07 -6.98
N ASP A 53 3.91 -10.36 -6.68
CA ASP A 53 2.64 -11.04 -6.94
C ASP A 53 1.69 -10.85 -5.74
N ILE A 54 1.00 -9.72 -5.72
CA ILE A 54 0.03 -9.40 -4.67
C ILE A 54 -1.18 -10.35 -4.66
N SER A 55 -1.44 -11.07 -5.76
CA SER A 55 -2.55 -12.03 -5.80
C SER A 55 -2.26 -13.25 -4.93
N ALA A 56 -0.99 -13.68 -4.91
CA ALA A 56 -0.49 -14.79 -4.10
C ALA A 56 -0.11 -14.39 -2.66
N ALA A 57 -0.06 -13.10 -2.36
CA ALA A 57 0.33 -12.61 -1.05
C ALA A 57 -0.75 -12.81 0.03
N SER A 58 -0.31 -13.19 1.23
CA SER A 58 -1.15 -13.19 2.43
C SER A 58 -1.38 -11.75 2.88
N ARG A 59 -2.64 -11.43 3.19
CA ARG A 59 -3.08 -10.08 3.61
C ARG A 59 -3.92 -10.18 4.86
N ARG A 60 -3.62 -9.34 5.85
CA ARG A 60 -4.45 -9.25 7.06
C ARG A 60 -4.50 -7.84 7.62
N PRO A 61 -5.63 -7.40 8.18
CA PRO A 61 -5.65 -6.20 9.01
C PRO A 61 -4.78 -6.42 10.26
N VAL A 62 -3.96 -5.43 10.59
CA VAL A 62 -3.12 -5.36 11.79
C VAL A 62 -3.31 -4.01 12.47
N PRO A 63 -3.05 -3.87 13.78
CA PRO A 63 -3.03 -2.57 14.43
C PRO A 63 -2.05 -1.61 13.73
N MET A 64 -2.43 -0.34 13.60
CA MET A 64 -1.58 0.68 12.96
C MET A 64 -0.21 0.79 13.66
N SER A 65 -0.15 0.60 14.98
CA SER A 65 1.09 0.57 15.75
C SER A 65 2.04 -0.55 15.31
N GLU A 66 1.51 -1.75 15.00
CA GLU A 66 2.29 -2.87 14.46
C GLU A 66 2.84 -2.53 13.07
N ALA A 67 2.00 -1.97 12.20
CA ALA A 67 2.42 -1.55 10.86
C ALA A 67 3.51 -0.48 10.89
N MET A 68 3.37 0.53 11.77
CA MET A 68 4.38 1.59 11.94
C MET A 68 5.70 1.05 12.51
N SER A 69 5.63 0.11 13.44
CA SER A 69 6.82 -0.57 13.97
C SER A 69 7.57 -1.32 12.88
N LEU A 70 6.86 -2.04 12.01
CA LEU A 70 7.46 -2.74 10.86
C LEU A 70 8.15 -1.76 9.90
N ILE A 71 7.53 -0.62 9.60
CA ILE A 71 8.16 0.43 8.79
C ILE A 71 9.44 0.93 9.45
N GLY A 72 9.42 1.22 10.75
CA GLY A 72 10.62 1.63 11.51
C GLY A 72 11.75 0.62 11.42
N VAL A 73 11.46 -0.67 11.61
CA VAL A 73 12.42 -1.78 11.49
C VAL A 73 12.97 -1.89 10.06
N THR A 74 12.13 -1.75 9.03
CA THR A 74 12.57 -1.80 7.63
C THR A 74 13.39 -0.58 7.19
N GLN A 75 13.23 0.58 7.83
CA GLN A 75 14.06 1.76 7.59
C GLN A 75 15.46 1.58 8.16
N ASP A 76 15.59 1.02 9.37
CA ASP A 76 16.90 0.71 9.97
C ASP A 76 17.67 -0.34 9.15
N ALA A 77 16.98 -1.37 8.64
CA ALA A 77 17.59 -2.37 7.76
C ALA A 77 18.07 -1.83 6.40
N ARG A 78 17.68 -0.60 6.01
CA ARG A 78 18.12 0.08 4.78
C ARG A 78 19.18 1.16 5.01
N ARG A 79 19.58 1.41 6.26
CA ARG A 79 20.73 2.30 6.55
C ARG A 79 22.04 1.53 6.33
N PRO A 80 23.02 2.11 5.60
CA PRO A 80 24.31 1.48 5.35
C PRO A 80 25.14 1.33 6.63
#